data_AF-A0A7C6RQJ6-F1
#
_entry.id   AF-A0A7C6RQJ6-F1
#
_cell.length_a   1.000
_cell.length_b   1.000
_cell.length_c   1.000
_cell.angle_alpha   90.00
_cell.angle_beta   90.00
_cell.angle_gamma   90.00
#
_symmetry.space_group_name_H-M   'P 1'
#
loop_
_entity.id
_entity.type
_entity.pdbx_description
1 polymer ?
#
loop_
_entity_poly.entity_id
_entity_poly.type
_entity_poly.pdbx_seq_one_letter_code
_entity_poly.pdbx_strand_id
1 'polypeptide(L)'
;MKLLGKQNWWFWLILNFLLQGSGTIALAILTDCFDENAWYANWRNWLIGTVCFIFPVFIMASIFILQMTAQVAAKLNVKGHEIYLSPYVWLILLIIPIFGWALFFVLILYLQIWTLVMLYKGEGEKYIK
;
A
#
# COMPACT_ATOMS: atom_id res chain seq x y z
N MET A 1 -16.45 -11.35 5.45
CA MET A 1 -15.96 -11.09 6.84
C MET A 1 -16.31 -9.66 7.24
N LYS A 2 -16.90 -9.40 8.42
CA LYS A 2 -17.34 -8.05 8.84
C LYS A 2 -16.22 -7.00 9.00
N LEU A 3 -14.93 -7.36 8.82
CA LEU A 3 -13.75 -6.51 9.07
C LEU A 3 -13.66 -5.26 8.17
N LEU A 4 -14.15 -5.31 6.93
CA LEU A 4 -14.20 -4.14 6.04
C LEU A 4 -15.43 -3.24 6.28
N GLY A 5 -16.33 -3.64 7.18
CA GLY A 5 -17.49 -2.85 7.52
C GLY A 5 -17.09 -1.53 8.15
N LYS A 6 -17.85 -0.46 7.88
CA LYS A 6 -17.59 0.88 8.42
C LYS A 6 -17.35 0.87 9.93
N GLN A 7 -18.08 0.04 10.67
CA GLN A 7 -17.97 -0.15 12.12
C GLN A 7 -16.58 -0.59 12.61
N ASN A 8 -15.76 -1.20 11.76
CA ASN A 8 -14.44 -1.74 12.10
C ASN A 8 -13.28 -0.86 11.61
N TRP A 9 -13.55 0.38 11.18
CA TRP A 9 -12.51 1.33 10.73
C TRP A 9 -11.39 1.55 11.77
N TRP A 10 -11.75 1.56 13.06
CA TRP A 10 -10.82 1.76 14.17
C TRP A 10 -9.81 0.61 14.31
N PHE A 11 -10.21 -0.62 13.95
CA PHE A 11 -9.31 -1.77 13.92
C PHE A 11 -8.21 -1.57 12.89
N TRP A 12 -8.55 -1.03 11.71
CA TRP A 12 -7.58 -0.68 10.67
C TRP A 12 -6.66 0.47 11.07
N LEU A 13 -7.14 1.42 11.87
CA LEU A 13 -6.29 2.47 12.44
C LEU A 13 -5.22 1.88 13.36
N ILE A 14 -5.61 0.97 14.27
CA ILE A 14 -4.68 0.29 15.17
C ILE A 14 -3.67 -0.56 14.38
N LEU A 15 -4.14 -1.29 13.36
CA LEU A 15 -3.27 -2.11 12.52
C LEU A 15 -2.25 -1.29 11.74
N ASN A 16 -2.65 -0.16 11.16
CA ASN A 16 -1.72 0.71 10.43
C ASN A 16 -0.69 1.36 11.38
N PHE A 17 -1.05 1.66 12.62
CA PHE A 17 -0.12 2.24 13.59
C PHE A 17 0.84 1.22 14.19
N LEU A 18 0.36 0.03 14.57
CA LEU A 18 1.15 -1.00 15.26
C LEU A 18 1.97 -1.89 14.33
N LEU A 19 1.47 -2.16 13.12
CA LEU A 19 2.04 -3.18 12.24
C LEU A 19 2.57 -2.64 10.91
N GLN A 20 2.50 -1.31 10.71
CA GLN A 20 3.16 -0.45 9.70
C GLN A 20 3.45 -1.03 8.29
N GLY A 21 2.67 -2.01 7.83
CA GLY A 21 2.82 -2.69 6.54
C GLY A 21 1.97 -3.94 6.41
N SER A 22 1.82 -4.73 7.48
CA SER A 22 0.97 -5.95 7.41
C SER A 22 -0.53 -5.61 7.34
N GLY A 23 -0.95 -4.47 7.90
CA GLY A 23 -2.32 -3.96 7.74
C GLY A 23 -2.67 -3.65 6.29
N THR A 24 -1.72 -3.07 5.54
CA THR A 24 -1.88 -2.82 4.11
C THR A 24 -1.97 -4.12 3.31
N ILE A 25 -1.16 -5.13 3.64
CA ILE A 25 -1.23 -6.45 2.98
C ILE A 25 -2.58 -7.12 3.25
N ALA A 26 -3.06 -7.07 4.49
CA ALA A 26 -4.38 -7.61 4.84
C ALA A 26 -5.51 -6.87 4.09
N LEU A 27 -5.44 -5.53 3.98
CA LEU A 27 -6.38 -4.76 3.16
C LEU A 27 -6.27 -5.11 1.68
N ALA A 28 -5.06 -5.32 1.15
CA ALA A 28 -4.84 -5.69 -0.24
C ALA A 28 -5.47 -7.04 -0.56
N ILE A 29 -5.37 -8.03 0.35
CA ILE A 29 -6.03 -9.33 0.21
C ILE A 29 -7.54 -9.17 0.26
N LEU A 30 -8.07 -8.42 1.25
CA LEU A 30 -9.51 -8.25 1.40
C LEU A 30 -10.16 -7.42 0.28
N THR A 31 -9.40 -6.54 -0.36
CA THR A 31 -9.85 -5.74 -1.50
C THR A 31 -9.50 -6.38 -2.84
N ASP A 32 -8.89 -7.57 -2.85
CA ASP A 32 -8.51 -8.30 -4.07
C ASP A 32 -7.51 -7.52 -4.96
N CYS A 33 -6.57 -6.80 -4.33
CA CYS A 33 -5.49 -6.06 -5.01
C CYS A 33 -4.28 -6.95 -5.33
N PHE A 34 -4.20 -8.16 -4.77
CA PHE A 34 -3.05 -9.04 -4.95
C PHE A 34 -3.15 -9.83 -6.26
N ASP A 35 -2.37 -9.43 -7.27
CA ASP A 35 -2.21 -10.18 -8.51
C ASP A 35 -1.17 -11.31 -8.38
N GLU A 36 -1.60 -12.55 -8.60
CA GLU A 36 -0.76 -13.77 -8.55
C GLU A 36 0.25 -13.87 -9.69
N ASN A 37 0.07 -13.13 -10.78
CA ASN A 37 0.99 -13.12 -11.93
C ASN A 37 2.07 -12.04 -11.84
N ALA A 38 2.02 -11.19 -10.80
CA ALA A 38 2.94 -10.08 -10.66
C ALA A 38 4.34 -10.49 -10.18
N TRP A 39 5.30 -9.58 -10.31
CA TRP A 39 6.70 -9.80 -9.95
C TRP A 39 6.90 -10.23 -8.49
N TYR A 40 6.05 -9.73 -7.58
CA TYR A 40 6.13 -10.03 -6.14
C TYR A 40 5.57 -11.42 -5.79
N ALA A 41 4.79 -12.06 -6.67
CA ALA A 41 4.28 -13.41 -6.46
C ALA A 41 5.30 -14.48 -6.89
N ASN A 42 6.25 -14.13 -7.76
CA ASN A 42 7.29 -15.04 -8.22
C ASN A 42 8.41 -15.19 -7.18
N TRP A 43 8.44 -16.34 -6.50
CA TRP A 43 9.43 -16.67 -5.46
C TRP A 43 10.88 -16.55 -5.94
N ARG A 44 11.15 -16.75 -7.24
CA ARG A 44 12.51 -16.66 -7.80
C ARG A 44 13.10 -15.27 -7.64
N ASN A 45 12.27 -14.22 -7.76
CA ASN A 45 12.70 -12.83 -7.60
C ASN A 45 13.18 -12.57 -6.16
N TRP A 46 12.47 -13.12 -5.17
CA TRP A 46 12.83 -13.03 -3.76
C TRP A 46 14.11 -13.81 -3.41
N LEU A 47 14.28 -14.99 -4.02
CA LEU A 47 15.51 -15.77 -3.86
C LEU A 47 16.72 -14.99 -4.38
N ILE A 48 16.63 -14.42 -5.59
CA ILE A 48 17.70 -13.61 -6.19
C ILE A 48 18.04 -12.42 -5.29
N GLY A 49 17.04 -11.71 -4.78
CA GLY A 49 17.26 -10.60 -3.86
C GLY A 49 17.97 -11.02 -2.57
N THR A 50 17.66 -12.21 -2.04
CA THR A 50 18.28 -12.75 -0.83
C THR A 50 19.75 -13.11 -1.07
N VAL A 51 20.02 -13.78 -2.19
CA VAL A 51 21.37 -14.21 -2.59
C VAL A 51 22.27 -13.01 -2.89
N CYS A 52 21.73 -11.92 -3.44
CA CYS A 52 22.45 -10.69 -3.74
C CYS A 52 22.52 -9.69 -2.55
N PHE A 53 22.87 -10.17 -1.34
CA PHE A 53 23.18 -9.35 -0.14
C PHE A 53 22.03 -8.85 0.76
N ILE A 54 20.87 -9.51 0.85
CA ILE A 54 19.72 -9.17 1.76
C ILE A 54 19.12 -7.77 1.56
N PHE A 55 19.92 -6.72 1.37
CA PHE A 55 19.53 -5.34 1.09
C PHE A 55 18.54 -5.22 -0.09
N PRO A 56 18.72 -5.93 -1.23
CA PRO A 56 17.72 -5.90 -2.29
C PRO A 56 16.34 -6.43 -1.86
N VAL A 57 16.28 -7.37 -0.91
CA VAL A 57 15.02 -7.87 -0.35
C VAL A 57 14.26 -6.75 0.35
N PHE A 58 14.95 -5.90 1.12
CA PHE A 58 14.32 -4.77 1.80
C PHE A 58 13.79 -3.73 0.81
N ILE A 59 14.52 -3.47 -0.28
CA ILE A 59 14.05 -2.57 -1.34
C ILE A 59 12.80 -3.14 -2.01
N MET A 60 12.83 -4.42 -2.40
CA MET A 60 11.67 -5.10 -3.00
C MET A 60 10.47 -5.08 -2.06
N ALA A 61 10.65 -5.42 -0.78
CA ALA A 61 9.59 -5.37 0.22
C ALA A 61 8.98 -3.97 0.35
N SER A 62 9.82 -2.93 0.32
CA SER A 62 9.36 -1.54 0.38
C SER A 62 8.53 -1.15 -0.84
N ILE A 63 9.00 -1.51 -2.05
CA ILE A 63 8.26 -1.27 -3.30
C ILE A 63 6.94 -2.02 -3.30
N PHE A 64 6.93 -3.27 -2.83
CA PHE A 64 5.71 -4.07 -2.71
C PHE A 64 4.68 -3.42 -1.78
N ILE A 65 5.10 -2.97 -0.58
CA ILE A 65 4.20 -2.30 0.37
C ILE A 65 3.65 -1.00 -0.22
N LEU A 66 4.48 -0.19 -0.88
CA LEU A 66 4.04 1.04 -1.54
C LEU A 66 3.04 0.75 -2.65
N GLN A 67 3.32 -0.23 -3.51
CA GLN A 67 2.44 -0.64 -4.59
C GLN A 67 1.08 -1.12 -4.05
N MET A 68 1.08 -1.98 -3.04
CA MET A 68 -0.16 -2.46 -2.40
C MET A 68 -0.93 -1.31 -1.74
N THR A 69 -0.25 -0.38 -1.08
CA THR A 69 -0.89 0.81 -0.47
C THR A 69 -1.59 1.65 -1.53
N ALA A 70 -0.91 1.93 -2.64
CA ALA A 70 -1.47 2.71 -3.75
C ALA A 70 -2.67 1.99 -4.39
N GLN A 71 -2.57 0.69 -4.64
CA GLN A 71 -3.66 -0.10 -5.23
C GLN A 71 -4.88 -0.18 -4.30
N VAL A 72 -4.69 -0.43 -3.00
CA VAL A 72 -5.77 -0.42 -2.01
C VAL A 72 -6.45 0.94 -1.96
N ALA A 73 -5.67 2.03 -1.91
CA ALA A 73 -6.21 3.39 -1.91
C ALA A 73 -7.04 3.66 -3.17
N ALA A 74 -6.57 3.22 -4.35
CA ALA A 74 -7.32 3.32 -5.60
C ALA A 74 -8.63 2.53 -5.55
N LYS A 75 -8.63 1.28 -5.07
CA LYS A 75 -9.86 0.49 -4.93
C LYS A 75 -10.85 1.11 -3.94
N LEU A 76 -10.36 1.72 -2.87
CA LEU A 76 -11.20 2.44 -1.92
C LEU A 76 -11.60 3.86 -2.39
N ASN A 77 -11.40 4.19 -3.67
CA ASN A 77 -11.76 5.46 -4.30
C ASN A 77 -11.06 6.70 -3.70
N VAL A 78 -9.86 6.55 -3.14
CA VAL A 78 -9.04 7.70 -2.73
C VAL A 78 -8.72 8.56 -3.97
N LYS A 79 -8.85 9.89 -3.84
CA LYS A 79 -8.66 10.81 -4.97
C LYS A 79 -7.19 10.87 -5.41
N GLY A 80 -6.96 11.07 -6.70
CA GLY A 80 -5.62 11.26 -7.27
C GLY A 80 -4.91 9.97 -7.68
N HIS A 81 -5.66 8.89 -7.98
CA HIS A 81 -5.11 7.60 -8.37
C HIS A 81 -4.17 7.67 -9.58
N GLU A 82 -4.40 8.58 -10.52
CA GLU A 82 -3.50 8.84 -11.65
C GLU A 82 -2.09 9.29 -11.22
N ILE A 83 -2.00 9.98 -10.08
CA ILE A 83 -0.73 10.50 -9.54
C ILE A 83 -0.01 9.41 -8.78
N TYR A 84 -0.66 8.80 -7.79
CA TYR A 84 0.00 7.85 -6.89
C TYR A 84 0.12 6.43 -7.44
N LEU A 85 -0.59 6.07 -8.52
CA LEU A 85 -0.32 4.82 -9.25
C LEU A 85 0.80 4.97 -10.28
N SER A 86 1.21 6.19 -10.62
CA SER A 86 2.27 6.43 -11.59
C SER A 86 3.64 6.10 -11.00
N PRO A 87 4.39 5.12 -11.56
CA PRO A 87 5.74 4.81 -11.09
C PRO A 87 6.69 6.01 -11.23
N TYR A 88 6.48 6.85 -12.23
CA TYR A 88 7.30 8.04 -12.49
C TYR A 88 7.21 9.06 -11.36
N VAL A 89 6.04 9.22 -10.74
CA VAL A 89 5.86 10.13 -9.60
C VAL A 89 6.72 9.66 -8.44
N TRP A 90 6.66 8.36 -8.10
CA TRP A 90 7.48 7.79 -7.02
C TRP A 90 8.98 7.92 -7.29
N LEU A 91 9.42 7.70 -8.53
CA LEU A 91 10.82 7.86 -8.91
C LEU A 91 11.30 9.31 -8.76
N ILE A 92 10.52 10.29 -9.25
CA ILE A 92 10.86 11.72 -9.12
C ILE A 92 10.95 12.12 -7.64
N LEU A 93 10.00 11.66 -6.82
CA LEU A 93 9.98 11.93 -5.38
C LEU A 93 11.22 11.36 -4.66
N LEU A 94 11.76 10.23 -5.12
CA LEU A 94 12.92 9.59 -4.50
C LEU A 94 14.25 10.21 -4.96
N ILE A 95 14.33 10.64 -6.23
CA ILE A 95 15.53 11.25 -6.83
C ILE A 95 15.78 12.66 -6.30
N ILE A 96 14.73 13.48 -6.11
CA ILE A 96 14.88 14.87 -5.65
C ILE A 96 15.09 14.89 -4.13
N PRO A 97 16.29 15.23 -3.63
CA PRO A 97 16.57 15.19 -2.20
C PRO A 97 15.80 16.29 -1.47
N ILE A 98 15.53 16.07 -0.19
CA ILE A 98 14.84 16.99 0.73
C ILE A 98 13.39 17.28 0.31
N PHE A 99 13.17 18.00 -0.81
CA PHE A 99 11.84 18.34 -1.32
C PHE A 99 11.07 17.11 -1.79
N GLY A 100 11.69 16.27 -2.62
CA GLY A 100 11.06 15.03 -3.08
C GLY A 100 10.75 14.11 -1.91
N TRP A 101 11.67 13.99 -0.95
CA TRP A 101 11.47 13.15 0.24
C TRP A 101 10.40 13.68 1.19
N ALA A 102 10.33 15.00 1.37
CA ALA A 102 9.24 15.62 2.14
C ALA A 102 7.88 15.34 1.46
N LEU A 103 7.80 15.51 0.14
CA LEU A 103 6.59 15.19 -0.62
C LEU A 103 6.27 13.69 -0.64
N PHE A 104 7.28 12.83 -0.68
CA PHE A 104 7.15 11.38 -0.57
C PHE A 104 6.52 11.00 0.77
N PHE A 105 7.02 11.59 1.87
CA PHE A 105 6.46 11.37 3.19
C PHE A 105 5.02 11.88 3.29
N VAL A 106 4.72 13.07 2.76
CA VAL A 106 3.37 13.61 2.69
C VAL A 106 2.43 12.71 1.88
N LEU A 107 2.90 12.16 0.76
CA LEU A 107 2.11 11.25 -0.08
C LEU A 107 1.80 9.94 0.66
N ILE A 108 2.76 9.38 1.38
CA ILE A 108 2.53 8.17 2.20
C ILE A 108 1.49 8.47 3.29
N LEU A 109 1.63 9.58 4.02
CA LEU A 109 0.65 9.98 5.03
C LEU A 109 -0.73 10.20 4.42
N TYR A 110 -0.80 10.84 3.26
CA TYR A 110 -2.04 11.04 2.51
C TYR A 110 -2.73 9.71 2.22
N LEU A 111 -2.01 8.73 1.65
CA LEU A 111 -2.57 7.42 1.32
C LEU A 111 -3.03 6.68 2.57
N GLN A 112 -2.24 6.68 3.65
CA GLN A 112 -2.59 5.98 4.89
C GLN A 112 -3.85 6.58 5.55
N ILE A 113 -3.90 7.91 5.68
CA ILE A 113 -5.03 8.61 6.31
C ILE A 113 -6.28 8.48 5.45
N TRP A 114 -6.18 8.73 4.13
CA TRP A 114 -7.35 8.70 3.27
C TRP A 114 -7.90 7.30 3.05
N THR A 115 -7.05 6.27 3.05
CA THR A 115 -7.50 4.87 3.07
C THR A 115 -8.38 4.61 4.29
N LEU A 116 -7.97 5.07 5.49
CA LEU A 116 -8.78 4.96 6.71
C LEU A 116 -10.08 5.78 6.63
N VAL A 117 -10.03 6.98 6.08
CA VAL A 117 -11.22 7.82 5.88
C VAL A 117 -12.22 7.14 4.94
N MET A 118 -11.76 6.49 3.86
CA MET A 118 -12.63 5.78 2.94
C MET A 118 -13.23 4.52 3.57
N LEU A 119 -12.46 3.79 4.39
CA LEU A 119 -13.01 2.70 5.21
C LEU A 119 -14.08 3.20 6.19
N TYR A 120 -13.85 4.34 6.85
CA TYR A 120 -14.85 4.98 7.72
C TYR A 120 -16.09 5.47 6.94
N LYS A 121 -15.95 5.81 5.66
CA LYS A 121 -17.08 6.17 4.79
C LYS A 121 -17.85 4.95 4.27
N GLY A 122 -17.36 3.73 4.49
CA GLY A 122 -18.00 2.50 4.06
C GLY A 122 -17.61 2.06 2.64
N GLU A 123 -16.59 2.67 2.01
CA GLU A 123 -16.13 2.25 0.67
C GLU A 123 -15.61 0.80 0.66
N GLY A 124 -15.13 0.30 1.82
CA GLY A 124 -14.73 -1.10 2.00
C GLY A 124 -15.88 -2.10 1.95
N GLU A 125 -17.13 -1.67 2.18
CA GLU A 125 -18.28 -2.58 2.23
C GLU A 125 -18.59 -3.19 0.86
N LYS A 126 -18.20 -2.53 -0.23
CA LYS A 126 -18.32 -3.02 -1.60
C LYS A 126 -17.54 -4.32 -1.86
N TYR A 127 -16.56 -4.63 -1.01
CA TYR A 127 -15.70 -5.80 -1.14
C TYR A 127 -16.05 -6.92 -0.13
N ILE A 128 -17.11 -6.74 0.66
CA ILE A 128 -17.63 -7.79 1.55
C ILE A 128 -18.46 -8.75 0.69
N LYS A 129 -17.88 -9.92 0.39
CA LYS A 129 -18.63 -11.09 -0.08
C LYS A 129 -19.38 -11.75 1.08
#